data_AF-A0A0S7Z393-F1
#
_entry.id   AF-A0A0S7Z393-F1
#
_cell.length_a   1.000
_cell.length_b   1.000
_cell.length_c   1.000
_cell.angle_alpha   90.00
_cell.angle_beta   90.00
_cell.angle_gamma   90.00
#
_symmetry.space_group_name_H-M   'P 1'
#
loop_
_entity.id
_entity.type
_entity.pdbx_description
1 polymer ?
#
loop_
_entity_poly.entity_id
_entity_poly.type
_entity_poly.pdbx_seq_one_letter_code
_entity_poly.pdbx_strand_id
1 'polypeptide(L)'
;MSLLRRKNRRRKASRRRPELPSIDWAALLRWAAALASVAALAWLVAAGLDQPVRRVVLEGSFQRVATVEVEQLLRARLRGGFVTANLDELREAIEALAWVDRARVQRRWPDAIAVEVVEQLPAARWGDDGLLNTRGELFVTGARHPPPELPRLDGPPGTETLVAQRYLAIQGRLLDQGLRLAALRLDPRGAWEMDLTNGVTVRLGRNSVDLRMDRFIRVASQVIAGRAADIAHVDMRYSNGFSIGWRPGVDPAPDRAAATTPQPGDPDKDA
;
A
#
# COMPACT_ATOMS: atom_id res chain seq x y z
N MET A 1 -31.34 -120.16 18.60
CA MET A 1 -30.21 -119.75 17.73
C MET A 1 -30.69 -118.76 16.69
N SER A 2 -29.85 -117.75 16.38
CA SER A 2 -29.93 -116.83 15.22
C SER A 2 -31.01 -115.73 15.28
N LEU A 3 -30.79 -114.55 15.88
CA LEU A 3 -29.93 -113.40 15.55
C LEU A 3 -30.17 -112.73 14.18
N LEU A 4 -30.20 -111.38 14.26
CA LEU A 4 -29.93 -110.37 13.23
C LEU A 4 -31.13 -110.02 12.32
N ARG A 5 -31.42 -108.77 11.94
CA ARG A 5 -30.66 -107.52 12.02
C ARG A 5 -31.64 -106.37 11.71
N ARG A 6 -31.79 -105.39 12.60
CA ARG A 6 -32.53 -104.14 12.30
C ARG A 6 -31.67 -103.28 11.38
N LYS A 7 -32.09 -103.07 10.12
CA LYS A 7 -31.35 -102.27 9.13
C LYS A 7 -31.83 -100.81 9.19
N ASN A 8 -30.95 -99.96 9.71
CA ASN A 8 -31.13 -98.54 9.95
C ASN A 8 -31.12 -97.75 8.62
N ARG A 9 -32.22 -97.08 8.25
CA ARG A 9 -32.28 -96.18 7.07
C ARG A 9 -31.85 -94.77 7.47
N ARG A 10 -30.58 -94.43 7.25
CA ARG A 10 -30.08 -93.05 7.36
C ARG A 10 -30.65 -92.20 6.21
N ARG A 11 -31.47 -91.19 6.52
CA ARG A 11 -31.86 -90.12 5.60
C ARG A 11 -30.62 -89.28 5.25
N LYS A 12 -30.26 -89.18 3.97
CA LYS A 12 -29.23 -88.25 3.47
C LYS A 12 -29.78 -86.82 3.56
N ALA A 13 -29.18 -85.98 4.39
CA ALA A 13 -29.46 -84.54 4.41
C ALA A 13 -28.89 -83.90 3.13
N SER A 14 -29.74 -83.30 2.31
CA SER A 14 -29.32 -82.51 1.14
C SER A 14 -28.72 -81.18 1.60
N ARG A 15 -27.40 -81.03 1.51
CA ARG A 15 -26.73 -79.73 1.67
C ARG A 15 -27.12 -78.84 0.48
N ARG A 16 -28.08 -77.93 0.66
CA ARG A 16 -28.31 -76.82 -0.27
C ARG A 16 -27.11 -75.88 -0.16
N ARG A 17 -26.33 -75.76 -1.24
CA ARG A 17 -25.28 -74.73 -1.35
C ARG A 17 -25.98 -73.38 -1.54
N PRO A 18 -25.54 -72.30 -0.87
CA PRO A 18 -26.09 -70.98 -1.14
C PRO A 18 -25.72 -70.60 -2.58
N GLU A 19 -26.73 -70.37 -3.42
CA GLU A 19 -26.54 -69.82 -4.75
C GLU A 19 -26.26 -68.33 -4.59
N LEU A 20 -25.04 -67.91 -4.92
CA LEU A 20 -24.69 -66.50 -4.95
C LEU A 20 -25.51 -65.83 -6.06
N PRO A 21 -26.05 -64.63 -5.85
CA PRO A 21 -26.83 -63.93 -6.86
C PRO A 21 -25.95 -63.73 -8.12
N SER A 22 -26.47 -64.13 -9.28
CA SER A 22 -25.77 -63.95 -10.55
C SER A 22 -25.70 -62.46 -10.86
N ILE A 23 -24.51 -61.89 -10.70
CA ILE A 23 -24.24 -60.51 -11.11
C ILE A 23 -24.43 -60.43 -12.63
N ASP A 24 -25.33 -59.56 -13.09
CA ASP A 24 -25.49 -59.28 -14.51
C ASP A 24 -24.30 -58.42 -14.98
N TRP A 25 -23.24 -59.10 -15.38
CA TRP A 25 -22.03 -58.49 -15.90
C TRP A 25 -22.30 -57.60 -17.13
N ALA A 26 -23.33 -57.89 -17.91
CA ALA A 26 -23.72 -57.07 -19.06
C ALA A 26 -24.41 -55.76 -18.63
N ALA A 27 -25.21 -55.78 -17.56
CA ALA A 27 -25.72 -54.55 -16.95
C ALA A 27 -24.58 -53.67 -16.40
N LEU A 28 -23.63 -54.25 -15.67
CA LEU A 28 -22.46 -53.52 -15.17
C LEU A 28 -21.63 -52.91 -16.30
N LEU A 29 -21.39 -53.66 -17.39
CA LEU A 29 -20.64 -53.16 -18.54
C LEU A 29 -21.33 -51.98 -19.21
N ARG A 30 -22.67 -52.02 -19.37
CA ARG A 30 -23.46 -50.92 -19.93
C ARG A 30 -23.38 -49.67 -19.06
N TRP A 31 -23.49 -49.82 -17.74
CA TRP A 31 -23.34 -48.70 -16.80
C TRP A 31 -21.92 -48.13 -16.83
N ALA A 32 -20.89 -48.97 -16.87
CA ALA A 32 -19.50 -48.54 -17.00
C ALA A 32 -19.26 -47.79 -18.33
N ALA A 33 -19.80 -48.28 -19.44
CA ALA A 33 -19.71 -47.64 -20.74
C ALA A 33 -20.45 -46.29 -20.78
N ALA A 34 -21.64 -46.21 -20.18
CA ALA A 34 -22.38 -44.96 -20.03
C ALA A 34 -21.61 -43.94 -19.19
N LEU A 35 -21.04 -44.36 -18.05
CA LEU A 35 -20.22 -43.50 -17.20
C LEU A 35 -18.96 -43.01 -17.93
N ALA A 36 -18.28 -43.89 -18.67
CA ALA A 36 -17.11 -43.53 -19.47
C ALA A 36 -17.45 -42.54 -20.57
N SER A 37 -18.62 -42.69 -21.21
CA SER A 37 -19.10 -41.78 -22.25
C SER A 37 -19.44 -40.39 -21.70
N VAL A 38 -20.07 -40.32 -20.52
CA VAL A 38 -20.32 -39.06 -19.80
C VAL A 38 -19.00 -38.40 -19.41
N ALA A 39 -18.04 -39.16 -18.89
CA ALA A 39 -16.72 -38.66 -18.53
C ALA A 39 -15.95 -38.13 -19.76
N ALA A 40 -15.99 -38.85 -20.88
CA ALA A 40 -15.35 -38.43 -22.13
C ALA A 40 -15.98 -37.16 -22.71
N LEU A 41 -17.32 -37.05 -22.67
CA LEU A 41 -18.04 -35.85 -23.10
C LEU A 41 -17.69 -34.66 -22.20
N ALA A 42 -17.66 -34.85 -20.89
CA ALA A 42 -17.26 -33.81 -19.94
C ALA A 42 -15.82 -33.35 -20.17
N TRP A 43 -14.90 -34.28 -20.45
CA TRP A 43 -13.51 -33.97 -20.78
C TRP A 43 -13.38 -33.18 -22.09
N LEU A 44 -14.09 -33.58 -23.15
CA LEU A 44 -14.11 -32.87 -24.43
C LEU A 44 -14.67 -31.44 -24.29
N VAL A 45 -15.73 -31.26 -23.52
CA VAL A 45 -16.31 -29.92 -23.24
C VAL A 45 -15.31 -29.07 -22.45
N ALA A 46 -14.68 -29.63 -21.42
CA ALA A 46 -13.66 -28.93 -20.63
C ALA A 46 -12.45 -28.51 -21.49
N ALA A 47 -11.95 -29.42 -22.34
CA ALA A 47 -10.84 -29.14 -23.26
C ALA A 47 -11.20 -28.10 -24.33
N GLY A 48 -12.44 -28.07 -24.81
CA GLY A 48 -12.91 -27.06 -25.77
C GLY A 48 -13.09 -25.66 -25.16
N LEU A 49 -13.35 -25.59 -23.85
CA LEU A 49 -13.49 -24.34 -23.11
C LEU A 49 -12.13 -23.74 -22.69
N ASP A 50 -11.11 -24.57 -22.43
CA ASP A 50 -9.75 -24.11 -22.05
C ASP A 50 -8.92 -23.72 -23.28
N GLN A 51 -9.41 -22.73 -24.03
CA GLN A 51 -8.67 -22.16 -25.17
C GLN A 51 -7.46 -21.36 -24.70
N PRO A 52 -6.36 -21.29 -25.47
CA PRO A 52 -5.22 -20.42 -25.12
C PRO A 52 -5.67 -18.97 -25.04
N VAL A 53 -5.14 -18.22 -24.06
CA VAL A 53 -5.36 -16.78 -23.96
C VAL A 53 -4.70 -16.11 -25.17
N ARG A 54 -5.49 -15.46 -26.03
CA ARG A 54 -5.00 -14.88 -27.29
C ARG A 54 -4.71 -13.38 -27.20
N ARG A 55 -5.37 -12.69 -26.27
CA ARG A 55 -5.27 -11.23 -26.13
C ARG A 55 -5.34 -10.78 -24.68
N VAL A 56 -4.55 -9.76 -24.37
CA VAL A 56 -4.62 -9.02 -23.11
C VAL A 56 -5.25 -7.67 -23.44
N VAL A 57 -6.32 -7.32 -22.72
CA VAL A 57 -6.98 -6.01 -22.85
C VAL A 57 -6.60 -5.20 -21.62
N LEU A 58 -5.86 -4.12 -21.83
CA LEU A 58 -5.51 -3.18 -20.76
C LEU A 58 -6.57 -2.10 -20.72
N GLU A 59 -7.32 -2.04 -19.61
CA GLU A 59 -8.43 -1.10 -19.40
C GLU A 59 -7.97 0.03 -18.48
N GLY A 60 -7.96 1.27 -18.99
CA GLY A 60 -7.59 2.47 -18.22
C GLY A 60 -6.74 3.47 -18.99
N SER A 61 -6.61 4.68 -18.45
CA SER A 61 -5.66 5.69 -18.93
C SER A 61 -4.40 5.65 -18.08
N PHE A 62 -3.36 4.96 -18.57
CA PHE A 62 -2.05 4.88 -17.91
C PHE A 62 -1.15 6.00 -18.42
N GLN A 63 -0.49 6.72 -17.51
CA GLN A 63 0.48 7.75 -17.88
C GLN A 63 1.91 7.32 -17.60
N ARG A 64 2.12 6.45 -16.61
CA ARG A 64 3.45 6.09 -16.10
C ARG A 64 3.74 4.59 -16.14
N VAL A 65 2.72 3.73 -16.07
CA VAL A 65 2.91 2.29 -16.24
C VAL A 65 3.13 1.96 -17.71
N ALA A 66 4.29 1.42 -18.04
CA ALA A 66 4.59 1.01 -19.40
C ALA A 66 3.75 -0.22 -19.75
N THR A 67 2.79 -0.06 -20.66
CA THR A 67 1.96 -1.13 -21.24
C THR A 67 2.81 -2.36 -21.62
N VAL A 68 3.99 -2.11 -22.19
CA VAL A 68 4.95 -3.14 -22.61
C VAL A 68 5.46 -3.99 -21.44
N GLU A 69 5.71 -3.39 -20.27
CA GLU A 69 6.21 -4.10 -19.09
C GLU A 69 5.14 -5.04 -18.52
N VAL A 70 3.90 -4.56 -18.44
CA VAL A 70 2.74 -5.37 -18.03
C VAL A 70 2.53 -6.53 -19.01
N GLU A 71 2.59 -6.27 -20.32
CA GLU A 71 2.47 -7.33 -21.34
C GLU A 71 3.58 -8.38 -21.25
N GLN A 72 4.83 -7.96 -21.09
CA GLN A 72 5.97 -8.89 -20.97
C GLN A 72 5.85 -9.76 -19.73
N LEU A 73 5.48 -9.15 -18.60
CA LEU A 73 5.24 -9.85 -17.35
C LEU A 73 4.13 -10.90 -17.50
N LEU A 74 3.00 -10.51 -18.11
CA LEU A 74 1.89 -11.42 -18.38
C LEU A 74 2.31 -12.57 -19.29
N ARG A 75 3.02 -12.31 -20.40
CA ARG A 75 3.53 -13.37 -21.29
C ARG A 75 4.46 -14.34 -20.57
N ALA A 76 5.29 -13.87 -19.65
CA ALA A 76 6.22 -14.70 -18.90
C ALA A 76 5.55 -15.54 -17.81
N ARG A 77 4.46 -15.05 -17.22
CA ARG A 77 3.76 -15.70 -16.08
C ARG A 77 2.52 -16.48 -16.49
N LEU A 78 1.93 -16.21 -17.65
CA LEU A 78 0.80 -16.97 -18.19
C LEU A 78 1.21 -18.41 -18.47
N ARG A 79 0.74 -19.32 -17.63
CA ARG A 79 0.87 -20.77 -17.81
C ARG A 79 -0.54 -21.37 -17.93
N GLY A 80 -0.75 -22.23 -18.92
CA GLY A 80 -2.05 -22.86 -19.18
C GLY A 80 -2.93 -22.09 -20.17
N GLY A 81 -4.20 -22.48 -20.25
CA GLY A 81 -5.23 -21.86 -21.08
C GLY A 81 -6.06 -20.83 -20.31
N PHE A 82 -7.10 -20.31 -20.96
CA PHE A 82 -8.01 -19.29 -20.45
C PHE A 82 -8.70 -19.69 -19.15
N VAL A 83 -9.06 -20.97 -19.01
CA VAL A 83 -9.72 -21.51 -17.82
C VAL A 83 -8.69 -21.83 -16.74
N THR A 84 -7.55 -22.42 -17.12
CA THR A 84 -6.54 -22.90 -16.16
C THR A 84 -5.56 -21.84 -15.65
N ALA A 85 -5.47 -20.66 -16.29
CA ALA A 85 -4.61 -19.57 -15.83
C ALA A 85 -4.95 -19.10 -14.41
N ASN A 86 -3.93 -18.92 -13.56
CA ASN A 86 -4.09 -18.40 -12.21
C ASN A 86 -4.13 -16.87 -12.24
N LEU A 87 -5.32 -16.26 -12.14
CA LEU A 87 -5.46 -14.81 -12.19
C LEU A 87 -4.89 -14.11 -10.95
N ASP A 88 -4.88 -14.76 -9.79
CA ASP A 88 -4.36 -14.18 -8.55
C ASP A 88 -2.84 -14.03 -8.62
N GLU A 89 -2.15 -15.05 -9.15
CA GLU A 89 -0.70 -14.97 -9.39
C GLU A 89 -0.36 -13.85 -10.39
N LEU A 90 -1.16 -13.68 -11.44
CA LEU A 90 -0.96 -12.59 -12.41
C LEU A 90 -1.21 -11.23 -11.76
N ARG A 91 -2.26 -11.09 -10.95
CA ARG A 91 -2.55 -9.87 -10.20
C ARG A 91 -1.38 -9.50 -9.30
N GLU A 92 -0.89 -10.43 -8.48
CA GLU A 92 0.23 -10.20 -7.56
C GLU A 92 1.51 -9.84 -8.30
N ALA A 93 1.77 -10.49 -9.44
CA ALA A 93 2.91 -10.14 -10.27
C ALA A 93 2.81 -8.69 -10.80
N ILE A 94 1.62 -8.26 -11.25
CA ILE A 94 1.41 -6.90 -11.75
C ILE A 94 1.52 -5.88 -10.61
N GLU A 95 0.96 -6.17 -9.44
CA GLU A 95 1.06 -5.32 -8.25
C GLU A 95 2.49 -5.20 -7.70
N ALA A 96 3.39 -6.12 -8.06
CA ALA A 96 4.81 -6.02 -7.73
C ALA A 96 5.56 -4.99 -8.58
N LEU A 97 4.97 -4.46 -9.65
CA LEU A 97 5.55 -3.36 -10.42
C LEU A 97 5.46 -2.07 -9.61
N ALA A 98 6.57 -1.33 -9.51
CA ALA A 98 6.67 -0.18 -8.61
C ALA A 98 5.56 0.87 -8.80
N TRP A 99 5.19 1.19 -10.04
CA TRP A 99 4.16 2.20 -10.33
C TRP A 99 2.71 1.70 -10.22
N VAL A 100 2.50 0.43 -9.88
CA VAL A 100 1.17 -0.15 -9.70
C VAL A 100 0.76 -0.06 -8.23
N ASP A 101 -0.39 0.55 -7.98
CA ASP A 101 -1.03 0.57 -6.67
C ASP A 101 -1.94 -0.65 -6.47
N ARG A 102 -2.73 -0.95 -7.49
CA ARG A 102 -3.65 -2.08 -7.50
C ARG A 102 -3.83 -2.59 -8.92
N ALA A 103 -4.00 -3.89 -9.07
CA ALA A 103 -4.39 -4.48 -10.33
C ALA A 103 -5.69 -5.29 -10.16
N ARG A 104 -6.54 -5.23 -11.16
CA ARG A 104 -7.72 -6.08 -11.27
C ARG A 104 -7.60 -6.90 -12.54
N VAL A 105 -7.46 -8.21 -12.35
CA VAL A 105 -7.32 -9.18 -13.43
C VAL A 105 -8.61 -9.98 -13.54
N GLN A 106 -9.22 -9.96 -14.72
CA GLN A 106 -10.48 -10.63 -14.98
C GLN A 106 -10.44 -11.39 -16.30
N ARG A 107 -11.14 -12.53 -16.33
CA ARG A 107 -11.39 -13.25 -17.57
C ARG A 107 -12.44 -12.51 -18.39
N ARG A 108 -12.14 -12.27 -19.66
CA ARG A 108 -13.05 -11.70 -20.64
C ARG A 108 -13.26 -12.70 -21.76
N TRP A 109 -14.42 -13.36 -21.73
CA TRP A 109 -14.78 -14.35 -22.72
C TRP A 109 -14.82 -13.74 -24.14
N PRO A 110 -14.42 -14.47 -25.20
CA PRO A 110 -14.05 -15.89 -25.24
C PRO A 110 -12.59 -16.25 -24.91
N ASP A 111 -11.64 -15.34 -25.09
CA ASP A 111 -10.21 -15.69 -25.18
C ASP A 111 -9.29 -14.59 -24.66
N ALA A 112 -9.81 -13.68 -23.83
CA ALA A 112 -9.10 -12.49 -23.37
C ALA A 112 -8.94 -12.43 -21.86
N ILE A 113 -7.83 -11.86 -21.40
CA ILE A 113 -7.70 -11.40 -20.00
C ILE A 113 -7.76 -9.87 -20.01
N ALA A 114 -8.72 -9.33 -19.27
CA ALA A 114 -8.82 -7.91 -19.02
C ALA A 114 -8.00 -7.57 -17.77
N VAL A 115 -7.15 -6.57 -17.88
CA VAL A 115 -6.29 -6.08 -16.80
C VAL A 115 -6.54 -4.58 -16.64
N GLU A 116 -7.06 -4.23 -15.49
CA GLU A 116 -7.23 -2.84 -15.05
C GLU A 116 -6.15 -2.53 -14.03
N VAL A 117 -5.43 -1.43 -14.20
CA VAL A 117 -4.33 -1.02 -13.32
C VAL A 117 -4.64 0.35 -12.73
N VAL A 118 -4.42 0.48 -11.43
CA VAL A 118 -4.45 1.76 -10.73
C VAL A 118 -3.01 2.16 -10.47
N GLU A 119 -2.60 3.34 -10.94
CA GLU A 119 -1.23 3.84 -10.75
C GLU A 119 -1.02 4.40 -9.35
N GLN A 120 0.22 4.29 -8.85
CA GLN A 120 0.65 4.95 -7.62
C GLN A 120 0.63 6.48 -7.81
N LEU A 121 0.07 7.19 -6.82
CA LEU A 121 0.09 8.65 -6.77
C LEU A 121 1.20 9.12 -5.82
N PRO A 122 2.26 9.75 -6.34
CA PRO A 122 3.35 10.25 -5.51
C PRO A 122 2.89 11.47 -4.71
N ALA A 123 3.10 11.45 -3.40
CA ALA A 123 2.78 12.54 -2.48
C ALA A 123 4.02 13.33 -2.06
N ALA A 124 5.19 12.69 -1.99
CA ALA A 124 6.43 13.33 -1.60
C ALA A 124 7.65 12.62 -2.18
N ARG A 125 8.79 13.31 -2.20
CA ARG A 125 10.10 12.74 -2.51
C ARG A 125 10.76 12.28 -1.21
N TRP A 126 11.45 11.14 -1.25
CA TRP A 126 12.29 10.67 -0.15
C TRP A 126 13.76 10.77 -0.56
N GLY A 127 14.55 11.57 0.14
CA GLY A 127 15.93 11.83 -0.26
C GLY A 127 16.02 12.46 -1.65
N ASP A 128 16.93 11.95 -2.48
CA ASP A 128 17.19 12.49 -3.81
C ASP A 128 16.39 11.79 -4.92
N ASP A 129 16.06 10.50 -4.76
CA ASP A 129 15.52 9.64 -5.82
C ASP A 129 14.36 8.74 -5.37
N GLY A 130 13.93 8.82 -4.11
CA GLY A 130 12.80 8.05 -3.58
C GLY A 130 11.46 8.74 -3.82
N LEU A 131 10.38 7.96 -3.97
CA LEU A 131 9.01 8.47 -4.01
C LEU A 131 8.12 7.78 -2.99
N LEU A 132 7.42 8.60 -2.21
CA LEU A 132 6.42 8.17 -1.24
C LEU A 132 5.03 8.40 -1.82
N ASN A 133 4.12 7.45 -1.62
CA ASN A 133 2.73 7.59 -2.04
C ASN A 133 1.88 8.33 -0.98
N THR A 134 0.59 8.51 -1.27
CA THR A 134 -0.37 9.17 -0.37
C THR A 134 -0.63 8.43 0.95
N ARG A 135 -0.21 7.17 1.08
CA ARG A 135 -0.25 6.39 2.33
C ARG A 135 1.05 6.49 3.13
N GLY A 136 2.08 7.14 2.57
CA GLY A 136 3.39 7.28 3.18
C GLY A 136 4.30 6.06 2.99
N GLU A 137 4.01 5.22 2.00
CA GLU A 137 4.82 4.05 1.65
C GLU A 137 5.85 4.43 0.57
N LEU A 138 7.10 3.99 0.75
CA LEU A 138 8.16 4.17 -0.23
C LEU A 138 7.98 3.12 -1.32
N PHE A 139 7.55 3.54 -2.50
CA PHE A 139 7.22 2.62 -3.60
C PHE A 139 8.23 2.64 -4.76
N VAL A 140 9.03 3.70 -4.86
CA VAL A 140 10.14 3.80 -5.83
C VAL A 140 11.41 4.21 -5.10
N THR A 141 12.50 3.52 -5.42
CA THR A 141 13.88 3.90 -5.11
C THR A 141 14.63 4.05 -6.43
N GLY A 142 15.32 5.17 -6.68
CA GLY A 142 16.01 5.37 -7.96
C GLY A 142 15.17 6.03 -9.06
N ALA A 143 14.20 6.87 -8.71
CA ALA A 143 13.49 7.69 -9.68
C ALA A 143 14.48 8.62 -10.39
N ARG A 144 14.62 8.48 -11.73
CA ARG A 144 15.52 9.33 -12.53
C ARG A 144 15.12 10.80 -12.55
N HIS A 145 13.81 11.06 -12.58
CA HIS A 145 13.25 12.41 -12.65
C HIS A 145 12.08 12.53 -11.66
N PRO A 146 12.36 12.62 -10.36
CA PRO A 146 11.31 12.80 -9.36
C PRO A 146 10.66 14.18 -9.56
N PRO A 147 9.32 14.30 -9.47
CA PRO A 147 8.64 15.56 -9.75
C PRO A 147 9.12 16.68 -8.80
N PRO A 148 9.66 17.81 -9.31
CA PRO A 148 10.27 18.84 -8.48
C PRO A 148 9.28 19.60 -7.59
N GLU A 149 8.00 19.61 -7.95
CA GLU A 149 6.92 20.23 -7.21
C GLU A 149 6.56 19.52 -5.91
N LEU A 150 6.97 18.25 -5.76
CA LEU A 150 6.70 17.47 -4.56
C LEU A 150 7.66 17.87 -3.43
N PRO A 151 7.15 17.96 -2.18
CA PRO A 151 8.01 18.24 -1.04
C PRO A 151 9.02 17.13 -0.84
N ARG A 152 10.19 17.51 -0.32
CA ARG A 152 11.28 16.60 0.00
C ARG A 152 11.21 16.16 1.46
N LEU A 153 11.26 14.86 1.70
CA LEU A 153 11.31 14.26 3.02
C LEU A 153 12.67 13.59 3.19
N ASP A 154 13.34 13.84 4.32
CA ASP A 154 14.63 13.23 4.64
C ASP A 154 14.64 12.69 6.07
N GLY A 155 15.35 11.58 6.27
CA GLY A 155 15.56 11.00 7.58
C GLY A 155 16.60 9.88 7.56
N PRO A 156 17.02 9.37 8.74
CA PRO A 156 17.86 8.17 8.81
C PRO A 156 17.17 6.96 8.14
N PRO A 157 17.93 5.97 7.65
CA PRO A 157 17.36 4.74 7.10
C PRO A 157 16.38 4.07 8.07
N GLY A 158 15.22 3.64 7.59
CA GLY A 158 14.18 3.03 8.41
C GLY A 158 13.21 4.03 9.06
N THR A 159 13.33 5.33 8.76
CA THR A 159 12.42 6.38 9.26
C THR A 159 11.46 6.92 8.19
N GLU A 160 11.45 6.33 7.00
CA GLU A 160 10.63 6.71 5.84
C GLU A 160 9.17 6.92 6.25
N THR A 161 8.56 5.87 6.81
CA THR A 161 7.16 5.85 7.23
C THR A 161 6.89 6.87 8.34
N LEU A 162 7.82 7.04 9.28
CA LEU A 162 7.67 7.99 10.39
C LEU A 162 7.61 9.44 9.88
N VAL A 163 8.52 9.80 8.99
CA VAL A 163 8.57 11.14 8.38
C VAL A 163 7.37 11.36 7.47
N ALA A 164 7.00 10.36 6.67
CA ALA A 164 5.84 10.43 5.79
C ALA A 164 4.52 10.62 6.57
N GLN A 165 4.30 9.86 7.64
CA GLN A 165 3.12 10.02 8.49
C GLN A 165 3.04 11.42 9.11
N ARG A 166 4.17 11.95 9.59
CA ARG A 166 4.22 13.30 10.14
C ARG A 166 3.92 14.35 9.08
N TYR A 167 4.43 14.19 7.87
CA TYR A 167 4.11 15.06 6.73
C TYR A 167 2.61 15.05 6.42
N LEU A 168 2.01 13.85 6.24
CA LEU A 168 0.60 13.69 5.93
C LEU A 168 -0.31 14.27 7.03
N ALA A 169 0.10 14.17 8.30
CA ALA A 169 -0.63 14.72 9.43
C ALA A 169 -0.65 16.26 9.50
N ILE A 170 0.35 16.94 8.91
CA ILE A 170 0.49 18.41 9.01
C ILE A 170 0.17 19.15 7.71
N GLN A 171 0.29 18.50 6.55
CA GLN A 171 0.16 19.15 5.25
C GLN A 171 -1.15 19.93 5.11
N GLY A 172 -2.29 19.31 5.43
CA GLY A 172 -3.60 19.97 5.34
C GLY A 172 -3.68 21.22 6.22
N ARG A 173 -3.20 21.11 7.47
CA ARG A 173 -3.21 22.21 8.44
C ARG A 173 -2.29 23.36 8.05
N LEU A 174 -1.18 23.09 7.38
CA LEU A 174 -0.33 24.13 6.81
C LEU A 174 -1.02 24.83 5.63
N LEU A 175 -1.67 24.06 4.75
CA LEU A 175 -2.42 24.60 3.62
C LEU A 175 -3.56 25.50 4.06
N ASP A 176 -4.26 25.16 5.16
CA ASP A 176 -5.31 26.00 5.75
C ASP A 176 -4.79 27.37 6.22
N GLN A 177 -3.49 27.47 6.52
CA GLN A 177 -2.81 28.73 6.87
C GLN A 177 -2.16 29.41 5.65
N GLY A 178 -2.42 28.92 4.44
CA GLY A 178 -1.79 29.41 3.21
C GLY A 178 -0.30 29.06 3.09
N LEU A 179 0.20 28.14 3.92
CA LEU A 179 1.59 27.69 3.91
C LEU A 179 1.72 26.37 3.14
N ARG A 180 2.80 26.24 2.39
CA ARG A 180 3.16 24.96 1.74
C ARG A 180 4.53 24.53 2.21
N LEU A 181 4.62 23.25 2.54
CA LEU A 181 5.86 22.60 2.92
C LEU A 181 6.72 22.37 1.66
N ALA A 182 7.99 22.77 1.73
CA ALA A 182 9.01 22.46 0.72
C ALA A 182 9.84 21.25 1.14
N ALA A 183 10.17 21.14 2.44
CA ALA A 183 10.88 19.99 2.98
C ALA A 183 10.51 19.69 4.44
N LEU A 184 10.65 18.43 4.85
CA LEU A 184 10.61 17.99 6.25
C LEU A 184 11.76 17.02 6.51
N ARG A 185 12.58 17.34 7.51
CA ARG A 185 13.83 16.63 7.76
C ARG A 185 13.89 16.16 9.21
N LEU A 186 14.19 14.88 9.39
CA LEU A 186 14.54 14.27 10.65
C LEU A 186 16.05 14.03 10.66
N ASP A 187 16.78 14.63 11.60
CA ASP A 187 18.21 14.37 11.71
C ASP A 187 18.51 13.07 12.50
N PRO A 188 19.73 12.53 12.43
CA PRO A 188 20.13 11.34 13.20
C PRO A 188 20.05 11.50 14.73
N ARG A 189 19.95 12.74 15.23
CA ARG A 189 19.80 13.06 16.66
C ARG A 189 18.33 13.22 17.07
N GLY A 190 17.39 12.95 16.16
CA GLY A 190 15.95 13.03 16.38
C GLY A 190 15.38 14.45 16.29
N ALA A 191 16.14 15.44 15.84
CA ALA A 191 15.66 16.80 15.67
C ALA A 191 14.91 16.97 14.35
N TRP A 192 13.75 17.62 14.45
CA TRP A 192 12.91 17.96 13.30
C TRP A 192 13.13 19.39 12.85
N GLU A 193 13.20 19.56 11.54
CA GLU A 193 13.19 20.84 10.85
C GLU A 193 12.27 20.76 9.64
N MET A 194 11.60 21.85 9.30
CA MET A 194 10.82 21.96 8.07
C MET A 194 11.15 23.23 7.32
N ASP A 195 11.14 23.16 6.00
CA ASP A 195 11.24 24.32 5.12
C ASP A 195 9.88 24.61 4.48
N LEU A 196 9.55 25.88 4.40
CA LEU A 196 8.37 26.35 3.72
C LEU A 196 8.74 26.89 2.33
N THR A 197 7.80 26.80 1.40
CA THR A 197 7.97 27.30 0.01
C THR A 197 8.24 28.81 -0.08
N ASN A 198 7.92 29.58 0.97
CA ASN A 198 8.25 31.00 1.08
C ASN A 198 9.69 31.26 1.55
N GLY A 199 10.51 30.21 1.72
CA GLY A 199 11.92 30.29 2.11
C GLY A 199 12.17 30.45 3.61
N VAL A 200 11.15 30.23 4.46
CA VAL A 200 11.32 30.22 5.92
C VAL A 200 11.59 28.81 6.40
N THR A 201 12.66 28.63 7.19
CA THR A 201 12.97 27.36 7.87
C THR A 201 12.43 27.37 9.31
N VAL A 202 11.75 26.31 9.74
CA VAL A 202 11.18 26.18 11.08
C VAL A 202 11.88 25.04 11.83
N ARG A 203 12.54 25.40 12.93
CA ARG A 203 13.29 24.46 13.78
C ARG A 203 12.41 23.99 14.94
N LEU A 204 11.98 22.74 14.88
CA LEU A 204 11.13 22.14 15.92
C LEU A 204 11.97 21.48 17.02
N GLY A 205 13.16 20.99 16.66
CA GLY A 205 14.02 20.23 17.58
C GLY A 205 13.47 18.83 17.83
N ARG A 206 13.96 18.17 18.90
CA ARG A 206 13.68 16.75 19.15
C ARG A 206 12.52 16.47 20.12
N ASN A 207 12.27 17.38 21.07
CA ASN A 207 11.31 17.18 22.15
C ASN A 207 10.00 17.92 21.85
N SER A 208 8.87 17.33 22.27
CA SER A 208 7.55 17.97 22.17
C SER A 208 7.23 18.50 20.76
N VAL A 209 7.66 17.75 19.74
CA VAL A 209 7.60 18.17 18.33
C VAL A 209 6.17 18.49 17.93
N ASP A 210 5.21 17.66 18.33
CA ASP A 210 3.79 17.87 18.03
C ASP A 210 3.25 19.16 18.66
N LEU A 211 3.57 19.42 19.93
CA LEU A 211 3.18 20.66 20.62
C LEU A 211 3.81 21.90 19.97
N ARG A 212 5.07 21.81 19.54
CA ARG A 212 5.79 22.90 18.86
C ARG A 212 5.25 23.15 17.46
N MET A 213 4.95 22.09 16.73
CA MET A 213 4.30 22.16 15.42
C MET A 213 2.93 22.83 15.53
N ASP A 214 2.15 22.41 16.51
CA ASP A 214 0.85 22.99 16.82
C ASP A 214 0.92 24.48 17.13
N ARG A 215 1.87 24.88 17.97
CA ARG A 215 2.11 26.29 18.29
C ARG A 215 2.54 27.07 17.05
N PHE A 216 3.39 26.49 16.22
CA PHE A 216 3.80 27.12 14.97
C PHE A 216 2.59 27.40 14.08
N ILE A 217 1.78 26.37 13.81
CA ILE A 217 0.61 26.47 12.92
C ILE A 217 -0.43 27.45 13.45
N ARG A 218 -0.65 27.52 14.77
CA ARG A 218 -1.69 28.39 15.36
C ARG A 218 -1.24 29.82 15.60
N VAL A 219 0.05 30.05 15.87
CA VAL A 219 0.55 31.34 16.38
C VAL A 219 1.62 31.92 15.47
N ALA A 220 2.73 31.21 15.29
CA ALA A 220 3.87 31.76 14.55
C ALA A 220 3.57 31.94 13.06
N SER A 221 2.73 31.08 12.47
CA SER A 221 2.25 31.18 11.08
C SER A 221 1.64 32.54 10.75
N GLN A 222 0.92 33.15 11.70
CA GLN A 222 0.28 34.46 11.53
C GLN A 222 1.30 35.60 11.58
N VAL A 223 2.37 35.44 12.37
CA VAL A 223 3.45 36.44 12.48
C VAL A 223 4.36 36.41 11.25
N ILE A 224 4.60 35.23 10.67
CA ILE A 224 5.37 35.12 9.43
C ILE A 224 4.54 35.55 8.21
N ALA A 225 3.21 35.52 8.29
CA ALA A 225 2.33 35.97 7.22
C ALA A 225 2.55 37.48 6.98
N GLY A 226 3.05 37.82 5.79
CA GLY A 226 3.36 39.19 5.38
C GLY A 226 4.81 39.63 5.54
N ARG A 227 5.64 38.90 6.30
CA ARG A 227 7.09 39.21 6.43
C ARG A 227 8.00 38.03 6.08
N ALA A 228 7.49 37.01 5.40
CA ALA A 228 8.28 35.85 4.98
C ALA A 228 9.53 36.20 4.16
N ALA A 229 9.50 37.31 3.41
CA ALA A 229 10.65 37.81 2.65
C ALA A 229 11.80 38.30 3.55
N ASP A 230 11.51 38.67 4.79
CA ASP A 230 12.46 39.20 5.77
C ASP A 230 13.00 38.11 6.70
N ILE A 231 12.28 36.99 6.81
CA ILE A 231 12.53 35.94 7.80
C ILE A 231 13.39 34.83 7.20
N ALA A 232 14.48 34.50 7.87
CA ALA A 232 15.33 33.36 7.54
C ALA A 232 14.82 32.09 8.24
N HIS A 233 14.56 32.16 9.54
CA HIS A 233 14.11 31.00 10.30
C HIS A 233 13.24 31.36 11.50
N VAL A 234 12.44 30.39 11.95
CA VAL A 234 11.67 30.43 13.19
C VAL A 234 12.14 29.28 14.08
N ASP A 235 12.67 29.59 15.27
CA ASP A 235 13.07 28.57 16.23
C ASP A 235 11.98 28.33 17.28
N MET A 236 11.35 27.14 17.19
CA MET A 236 10.27 26.71 18.08
C MET A 236 10.79 25.97 19.31
N ARG A 237 12.11 25.89 19.54
CA ARG A 237 12.68 25.06 20.60
C ARG A 237 12.43 25.61 22.01
N TYR A 238 11.95 26.84 22.14
CA TYR A 238 11.62 27.47 23.42
C TYR A 238 10.28 26.97 23.99
N SER A 239 10.24 26.77 25.31
CA SER A 239 9.09 26.20 26.01
C SER A 239 7.84 27.06 25.87
N ASN A 240 7.96 28.39 25.97
CA ASN A 240 6.84 29.32 26.05
C ASN A 240 6.80 30.35 24.91
N GLY A 241 7.54 30.11 23.83
CA GLY A 241 7.62 31.07 22.73
C GLY A 241 8.32 30.50 21.50
N PHE A 242 8.81 31.41 20.67
CA PHE A 242 9.65 31.15 19.53
C PHE A 242 10.54 32.38 19.28
N SER A 243 11.65 32.19 18.58
CA SER A 243 12.47 33.30 18.08
C SER A 243 12.38 33.38 16.56
N ILE A 244 12.53 34.59 16.03
CA ILE A 244 12.62 34.86 14.59
C ILE A 244 14.05 35.28 14.29
N GLY A 245 14.70 34.54 13.39
CA GLY A 245 15.94 34.95 12.77
C GLY A 245 15.64 35.66 11.45
N TRP A 246 16.10 36.90 11.33
CA TRP A 246 15.93 37.73 10.13
C TRP A 246 17.04 37.43 9.11
N ARG A 247 16.76 37.68 7.83
CA ARG A 247 17.76 37.60 6.77
C ARG A 247 18.80 38.71 6.94
N PRO A 248 20.05 38.50 6.49
CA PRO A 248 21.08 39.53 6.54
C PRO A 248 20.61 40.83 5.88
N GLY A 249 20.85 41.97 6.53
CA GLY A 249 20.45 43.28 6.03
C GLY A 249 19.01 43.70 6.36
N VAL A 250 18.24 42.87 7.07
CA VAL A 250 16.94 43.26 7.62
C VAL A 250 17.08 43.54 9.11
N ASP A 251 16.94 44.80 9.50
CA ASP A 251 16.89 45.17 10.91
C ASP A 251 15.50 44.85 11.48
N PRO A 252 15.43 44.08 12.59
CA PRO A 252 14.19 43.98 13.34
C PRO A 252 13.85 45.38 13.84
N ALA A 253 12.74 45.95 13.35
CA ALA A 253 12.20 47.16 13.93
C ALA A 253 12.07 46.94 15.45
N PRO A 254 12.58 47.85 16.31
CA PRO A 254 12.57 47.64 17.75
C PRO A 254 11.13 47.45 18.21
N ASP A 255 10.87 46.28 18.81
CA ASP A 255 9.56 45.90 19.30
C ASP A 255 9.18 46.87 20.44
N ARG A 256 8.19 47.74 20.20
CA ARG A 256 7.73 48.74 21.18
C ARG A 256 7.16 48.12 22.45
N ALA A 257 6.96 46.81 22.49
CA ALA A 257 6.38 46.09 23.62
C ALA A 257 7.35 45.84 24.79
N ALA A 258 8.67 45.97 24.60
CA ALA A 258 9.65 45.70 25.67
C ALA A 258 9.99 46.93 26.56
N ALA A 259 9.46 48.11 26.25
CA ALA A 259 9.85 49.37 26.89
C ALA A 259 8.92 49.85 28.01
N THR A 260 8.05 48.99 28.56
CA THR A 260 7.19 49.37 29.69
C THR A 260 7.29 48.37 30.82
N THR A 261 8.46 48.36 31.48
CA THR A 261 8.52 48.02 32.90
C THR A 261 8.47 49.34 33.65
N PRO A 262 7.38 49.66 34.37
CA PRO A 262 7.40 50.78 35.31
C PRO A 262 8.42 50.45 36.39
N GLN A 263 9.45 51.27 36.50
CA GLN A 263 10.38 51.23 37.63
C GLN A 263 9.57 51.53 38.90
N PRO A 264 9.58 50.67 39.94
CA PRO A 264 8.96 51.00 41.20
C PRO A 264 9.66 52.24 41.76
N GLY A 265 8.87 53.28 42.04
CA GLY A 265 9.35 54.48 42.70
C GLY A 265 9.94 54.14 44.06
N ASP A 266 11.13 54.68 44.31
CA ASP A 266 11.82 54.67 45.59
C ASP A 266 11.00 55.46 46.62
N PRO A 267 10.49 54.84 47.71
CA PRO A 267 9.60 55.50 48.65
C PRO A 267 10.34 56.18 49.81
N ASP A 268 11.59 56.61 49.63
CA ASP A 268 12.36 57.22 50.70
C ASP A 268 13.02 58.53 50.24
N LYS A 269 12.20 59.59 50.12
CA LYS A 269 12.74 60.94 49.98
C LYS A 269 11.99 62.09 50.65
N ASP A 270 10.92 61.85 51.40
CA ASP A 270 10.27 62.91 52.18
C ASP A 270 9.70 62.36 53.49
N ALA A 271 10.46 62.47 54.59
CA ALA A 271 10.05 62.80 55.97
C ALA A 271 11.05 62.30 57.03
#